data_AF-A0A5A9ZK40-F1
#
_entry.id   AF-A0A5A9ZK40-F1
#
_cell.length_a   1.000
_cell.length_b   1.000
_cell.length_c   1.000
_cell.angle_alpha   90.00
_cell.angle_beta   90.00
_cell.angle_gamma   90.00
#
_symmetry.space_group_name_H-M   'P 1'
#
loop_
_entity.id
_entity.type
_entity.pdbx_description
1 polymer ?
#
loop_
_entity_poly.entity_id
_entity_poly.type
_entity_poly.pdbx_seq_one_letter_code
_entity_poly.pdbx_strand_id
1 'polypeptide(L)'
;MRLAETVTFGGSGLDRAAHLRGDADGLAKARRDPDSRAVVIWRSKPLFEGEARETLVRVPLDHPVLIGAREMIFLGREGSAALFGADISHWEPGEIDAEALAAFFDPSEQVHPKAPKGSAFCELRGVMSRISPRDAEVAATAKAILSWHRSHRFCAKCGHESEMIMAGWQRACPGCGAQHFPRTDPVVIMLITRGNKVLMGRSHGWPEGMYSLLAGFVEPGEAIEAAVRREVEEEAAIRVGRVDYLASQPWPYPSSLMIGCRGEALSDEITIDPVEIETAQWFTREEIADAFSGQNPRMKPARKGSIAHFLLWNWLADRLD
;
A
#
# COMPACT_ATOMS: atom_id res chain seq x y z
N MET A 1 6.45 -2.62 18.94
CA MET A 1 5.20 -2.02 19.43
C MET A 1 4.12 -3.06 19.63
N ARG A 2 3.37 -3.01 20.73
CA ARG A 2 2.23 -3.91 20.97
C ARG A 2 1.10 -3.77 19.94
N LEU A 3 0.98 -2.61 19.30
CA LEU A 3 -0.07 -2.29 18.33
C LEU A 3 0.41 -2.36 16.87
N ALA A 4 1.57 -2.97 16.60
CA ALA A 4 2.21 -3.00 15.28
C ALA A 4 1.30 -3.52 14.15
N GLU A 5 0.37 -4.41 14.46
CA GLU A 5 -0.55 -5.03 13.49
C GLU A 5 -1.78 -4.18 13.16
N THR A 6 -2.02 -3.09 13.90
CA THR A 6 -3.20 -2.22 13.72
C THR A 6 -3.04 -1.15 12.64
N VAL A 7 -1.87 -1.07 12.02
CA VAL A 7 -1.62 -0.13 10.91
C VAL A 7 -2.50 -0.52 9.73
N THR A 8 -3.13 0.47 9.07
CA THR A 8 -4.00 0.23 7.91
C THR A 8 -3.27 -0.60 6.84
N PHE A 9 -4.01 -1.47 6.13
CA PHE A 9 -3.48 -2.50 5.22
C PHE A 9 -2.67 -3.63 5.88
N GLY A 10 -2.50 -3.59 7.21
CA GLY A 10 -2.01 -4.70 8.00
C GLY A 10 -2.93 -5.92 7.95
N GLY A 11 -2.48 -7.02 8.55
CA GLY A 11 -3.26 -8.25 8.61
C GLY A 11 -4.54 -8.07 9.42
N SER A 12 -5.65 -8.61 8.90
CA SER A 12 -6.95 -8.60 9.56
C SER A 12 -7.46 -10.01 9.88
N GLY A 13 -6.63 -11.03 9.62
CA GLY A 13 -6.94 -12.45 9.79
C GLY A 13 -7.54 -13.12 8.54
N LEU A 14 -7.20 -12.66 7.33
CA LEU A 14 -7.59 -13.35 6.10
C LEU A 14 -6.93 -14.73 6.02
N ASP A 15 -7.74 -15.79 5.87
CA ASP A 15 -7.20 -17.09 5.54
C ASP A 15 -6.72 -17.04 4.08
N ARG A 16 -5.41 -16.92 3.88
CA ARG A 16 -4.80 -16.89 2.55
C ARG A 16 -4.94 -18.22 1.80
N ALA A 17 -5.30 -19.29 2.49
CA ALA A 17 -5.58 -20.63 1.96
C ALA A 17 -4.56 -21.07 0.89
N ALA A 18 -3.27 -20.88 1.16
CA ALA A 18 -2.22 -21.02 0.15
C ALA A 18 -2.14 -22.42 -0.47
N HIS A 19 -2.55 -23.45 0.28
CA HIS A 19 -2.63 -24.83 -0.19
C HIS A 19 -3.58 -25.01 -1.39
N LEU A 20 -4.61 -24.17 -1.55
CA LEU A 20 -5.53 -24.24 -2.70
C LEU A 20 -4.94 -23.66 -3.98
N ARG A 21 -3.88 -22.85 -3.91
CA ARG A 21 -3.35 -22.11 -5.07
C ARG A 21 -2.87 -23.04 -6.19
N GLY A 22 -2.32 -24.21 -5.83
CA GLY A 22 -1.90 -25.25 -6.77
C GLY A 22 -2.92 -26.38 -6.97
N ASP A 23 -4.06 -26.34 -6.25
CA ASP A 23 -5.10 -27.36 -6.33
C ASP A 23 -6.16 -26.96 -7.37
N ALA A 24 -5.99 -27.46 -8.59
CA ALA A 24 -6.89 -27.16 -9.70
C ALA A 24 -8.35 -27.59 -9.41
N ASP A 25 -8.55 -28.74 -8.78
CA ASP A 25 -9.88 -29.26 -8.45
C ASP A 25 -10.53 -28.45 -7.32
N GLY A 26 -9.74 -28.10 -6.30
CA GLY A 26 -10.16 -27.22 -5.21
C GLY A 26 -10.59 -25.84 -5.71
N LEU A 27 -9.81 -25.23 -6.60
CA LEU A 27 -10.15 -23.95 -7.23
C LEU A 27 -11.37 -24.05 -8.14
N ALA A 28 -11.51 -25.15 -8.90
CA ALA A 28 -12.69 -25.36 -9.74
C ALA A 28 -13.96 -25.53 -8.89
N LYS A 29 -13.88 -26.21 -7.74
CA LYS A 29 -14.96 -26.28 -6.76
C LYS A 29 -15.28 -24.89 -6.19
N ALA A 30 -14.27 -24.15 -5.73
CA ALA A 30 -14.44 -22.80 -5.20
C ALA A 30 -15.12 -21.86 -6.22
N ARG A 31 -14.74 -21.92 -7.50
CA ARG A 31 -15.35 -21.08 -8.56
C ARG A 31 -16.83 -21.40 -8.83
N ARG A 32 -17.28 -22.61 -8.51
CA ARG A 32 -18.69 -23.04 -8.66
C ARG A 32 -19.52 -22.85 -7.41
N ASP A 33 -18.87 -22.54 -6.29
CA ASP A 33 -19.55 -22.31 -5.02
C ASP A 33 -20.33 -20.98 -5.09
N PRO A 34 -21.66 -20.99 -4.87
CA PRO A 34 -22.48 -19.79 -4.94
C PRO A 34 -22.16 -18.76 -3.84
N ASP A 35 -21.44 -19.14 -2.78
CA ASP A 35 -20.99 -18.23 -1.73
C ASP A 35 -19.66 -17.55 -2.07
N SER A 36 -18.94 -18.01 -3.08
CA SER A 36 -17.72 -17.36 -3.54
C SER A 36 -17.98 -15.96 -4.06
N ARG A 37 -17.04 -15.07 -3.79
CA ARG A 37 -17.14 -13.65 -4.16
C ARG A 37 -15.89 -13.18 -4.88
N ALA A 38 -16.04 -12.09 -5.64
CA ALA A 38 -14.93 -11.34 -6.21
C ALA A 38 -14.96 -9.89 -5.72
N VAL A 39 -13.79 -9.35 -5.40
CA VAL A 39 -13.56 -7.90 -5.37
C VAL A 39 -13.12 -7.45 -6.76
N VAL A 40 -13.53 -6.24 -7.15
CA VAL A 40 -13.34 -5.73 -8.51
C VAL A 40 -12.36 -4.56 -8.49
N ILE A 41 -11.34 -4.63 -9.35
CA ILE A 41 -10.34 -3.58 -9.54
C ILE A 41 -10.45 -3.02 -10.97
N TRP A 42 -10.45 -1.70 -11.09
CA TRP A 42 -10.30 -1.00 -12.36
C TRP A 42 -9.09 -0.05 -12.27
N ARG A 43 -8.07 -0.25 -13.11
CA ARG A 43 -6.85 0.58 -13.17
C ARG A 43 -6.27 0.93 -11.79
N SER A 44 -6.15 -0.10 -10.94
CA SER A 44 -5.64 -0.02 -9.55
C SER A 44 -6.58 0.63 -8.52
N LYS A 45 -7.82 0.97 -8.90
CA LYS A 45 -8.88 1.48 -8.02
C LYS A 45 -9.85 0.33 -7.69
N PRO A 46 -10.00 -0.08 -6.42
CA PRO A 46 -11.03 -1.03 -6.02
C PRO A 46 -12.43 -0.41 -6.02
N LEU A 47 -13.45 -1.26 -6.17
CA LEU A 47 -14.86 -0.86 -6.13
C LEU A 47 -15.36 -0.74 -4.68
N PHE A 48 -15.83 0.45 -4.29
CA PHE A 48 -16.38 0.73 -2.97
C PHE A 48 -17.84 1.18 -3.06
N GLU A 49 -18.58 0.96 -1.98
CA GLU A 49 -19.95 1.45 -1.77
C GLU A 49 -20.09 2.15 -0.42
N GLY A 50 -21.28 2.69 -0.14
CA GLY A 50 -21.55 3.56 0.99
C GLY A 50 -21.40 5.04 0.63
N GLU A 51 -22.01 5.90 1.44
CA GLU A 51 -22.00 7.36 1.22
C GLU A 51 -20.58 7.92 1.28
N ALA A 52 -19.73 7.35 2.13
CA ALA A 52 -18.34 7.76 2.32
C ALA A 52 -17.33 6.80 1.66
N ARG A 53 -17.80 5.84 0.85
CA ARG A 53 -16.97 4.78 0.21
C ARG A 53 -16.25 3.91 1.24
N GLU A 54 -16.94 3.57 2.32
CA GLU A 54 -16.40 2.89 3.49
C GLU A 54 -16.44 1.35 3.40
N THR A 55 -17.13 0.78 2.40
CA THR A 55 -17.28 -0.68 2.26
C THR A 55 -16.73 -1.16 0.93
N LEU A 56 -15.81 -2.12 0.94
CA LEU A 56 -15.29 -2.78 -0.26
C LEU A 56 -16.34 -3.74 -0.82
N VAL A 57 -16.70 -3.57 -2.10
CA VAL A 57 -17.74 -4.38 -2.74
C VAL A 57 -17.22 -5.79 -3.02
N ARG A 58 -17.99 -6.79 -2.57
CA ARG A 58 -17.86 -8.20 -2.96
C ARG A 58 -19.05 -8.61 -3.81
N VAL A 59 -18.81 -8.95 -5.07
CA VAL A 59 -19.86 -9.42 -5.98
C VAL A 59 -19.85 -10.95 -6.12
N PRO A 60 -20.99 -11.61 -6.38
CA PRO A 60 -21.02 -12.99 -6.86
C PRO A 60 -20.17 -13.19 -8.12
N LEU A 61 -19.64 -14.41 -8.32
CA LEU A 61 -18.76 -14.69 -9.46
C LEU A 61 -19.46 -14.65 -10.84
N ASP A 62 -20.79 -14.68 -10.86
CA ASP A 62 -21.63 -14.52 -12.05
C ASP A 62 -22.14 -13.08 -12.25
N HIS A 63 -21.72 -12.13 -11.41
CA HIS A 63 -22.20 -10.76 -11.46
C HIS A 63 -21.81 -10.06 -12.78
N PRO A 64 -22.73 -9.32 -13.46
CA PRO A 64 -22.48 -8.75 -14.78
C PRO A 64 -21.32 -7.74 -14.88
N VAL A 65 -20.88 -7.15 -13.76
CA VAL A 65 -19.68 -6.29 -13.71
C VAL A 65 -18.39 -7.03 -14.08
N LEU A 66 -18.35 -8.35 -13.88
CA LEU A 66 -17.19 -9.19 -14.16
C LEU A 66 -17.07 -9.56 -15.65
N ILE A 67 -18.03 -9.17 -16.50
CA ILE A 67 -17.99 -9.45 -17.92
C ILE A 67 -16.74 -8.81 -18.56
N GLY A 68 -15.89 -9.65 -19.13
CA GLY A 68 -14.63 -9.25 -19.75
C GLY A 68 -13.42 -9.30 -18.83
N ALA A 69 -13.60 -9.57 -17.52
CA ALA A 69 -12.48 -9.93 -16.65
C ALA A 69 -11.85 -11.22 -17.19
N ARG A 70 -10.63 -11.10 -17.75
CA ARG A 70 -9.99 -12.22 -18.46
C ARG A 70 -9.57 -13.33 -17.49
N GLU A 71 -8.97 -12.95 -16.37
CA GLU A 71 -8.45 -13.88 -15.39
C GLU A 71 -8.65 -13.31 -13.98
N MET A 72 -8.96 -14.19 -13.02
CA MET A 72 -9.16 -13.86 -11.62
C MET A 72 -8.09 -14.51 -10.76
N ILE A 73 -7.60 -13.76 -9.78
CA ILE A 73 -6.65 -14.25 -8.77
C ILE A 73 -7.40 -14.76 -7.55
N PHE A 74 -6.91 -15.81 -6.91
CA PHE A 74 -7.48 -16.29 -5.64
C PHE A 74 -6.83 -15.54 -4.47
N LEU A 75 -7.62 -14.82 -3.68
CA LEU A 75 -7.12 -14.00 -2.57
C LEU A 75 -7.07 -14.79 -1.25
N GLY A 76 -7.94 -15.79 -1.10
CA GLY A 76 -8.07 -16.57 0.12
C GLY A 76 -9.52 -16.87 0.44
N ARG A 77 -9.86 -16.93 1.72
CA ARG A 77 -11.21 -17.17 2.23
C ARG A 77 -11.62 -16.15 3.29
N GLU A 78 -12.86 -15.71 3.21
CA GLU A 78 -13.56 -15.02 4.29
C GLU A 78 -14.56 -16.01 4.88
N GLY A 79 -14.25 -16.56 6.06
CA GLY A 79 -14.98 -17.71 6.60
C GLY A 79 -14.81 -18.95 5.70
N SER A 80 -15.92 -19.54 5.24
CA SER A 80 -15.90 -20.65 4.29
C SER A 80 -15.85 -20.21 2.83
N ALA A 81 -16.24 -18.97 2.52
CA ALA A 81 -16.39 -18.47 1.16
C ALA A 81 -15.02 -18.15 0.54
N ALA A 82 -14.79 -18.64 -0.68
CA ALA A 82 -13.60 -18.27 -1.44
C ALA A 82 -13.73 -16.83 -1.98
N LEU A 83 -12.63 -16.10 -1.89
CA LEU A 83 -12.53 -14.73 -2.34
C LEU A 83 -11.56 -14.61 -3.50
N PHE A 84 -11.99 -13.94 -4.55
CA PHE A 84 -11.22 -13.70 -5.77
C PHE A 84 -11.00 -12.21 -6.00
N GLY A 85 -9.97 -11.85 -6.75
CA GLY A 85 -9.76 -10.51 -7.30
C GLY A 85 -9.94 -10.53 -8.81
N ALA A 86 -10.75 -9.62 -9.33
CA ALA A 86 -11.01 -9.48 -10.75
C ALA A 86 -10.52 -8.12 -11.26
N ASP A 87 -9.75 -8.14 -12.36
CA ASP A 87 -9.36 -6.93 -13.06
C ASP A 87 -10.31 -6.67 -14.23
N ILE A 88 -10.93 -5.49 -14.25
CA ILE A 88 -11.76 -5.01 -15.36
C ILE A 88 -11.18 -3.78 -16.05
N SER A 89 -9.86 -3.57 -15.97
CA SER A 89 -9.15 -2.41 -16.56
C SER A 89 -9.32 -2.27 -18.08
N HIS A 90 -9.89 -3.27 -18.77
CA HIS A 90 -10.30 -3.18 -20.19
C HIS A 90 -11.54 -2.31 -20.41
N TRP A 91 -12.32 -2.05 -19.37
CA TRP A 91 -13.46 -1.15 -19.45
C TRP A 91 -12.97 0.29 -19.56
N GLU A 92 -13.42 0.98 -20.61
CA GLU A 92 -13.22 2.42 -20.77
C GLU A 92 -14.51 3.14 -20.33
N PRO A 93 -14.50 3.90 -19.22
CA PRO A 93 -15.53 4.90 -18.98
C PRO A 93 -15.54 5.95 -20.10
N GLY A 94 -16.57 6.81 -20.13
CA GLY A 94 -16.69 7.89 -21.11
C GLY A 94 -15.58 8.94 -20.97
N GLU A 95 -15.91 10.16 -20.57
CA GLU A 95 -14.88 11.17 -20.32
C GLU A 95 -14.03 10.77 -19.11
N ILE A 96 -12.71 10.80 -19.30
CA ILE A 96 -11.70 10.52 -18.29
C ILE A 96 -10.78 11.72 -18.22
N ASP A 97 -10.60 12.28 -17.02
CA ASP A 97 -9.55 13.25 -16.75
C ASP A 97 -8.19 12.53 -16.64
N ALA A 98 -7.43 12.54 -17.73
CA ALA A 98 -6.13 11.88 -17.79
C ALA A 98 -5.09 12.54 -16.87
N GLU A 99 -5.22 13.84 -16.60
CA GLU A 99 -4.31 14.57 -15.71
C GLU A 99 -4.56 14.17 -14.25
N ALA A 100 -5.83 14.07 -13.84
CA ALA A 100 -6.20 13.58 -12.51
C ALA A 100 -5.73 12.15 -12.26
N LEU A 101 -5.81 11.26 -13.27
CA LEU A 101 -5.30 9.88 -13.17
C LEU A 101 -3.78 9.80 -12.98
N ALA A 102 -3.03 10.76 -13.53
CA ALA A 102 -1.57 10.81 -13.44
C ALA A 102 -1.06 11.55 -12.19
N ALA A 103 -1.94 12.26 -11.47
CA ALA A 103 -1.58 13.04 -10.31
C ALA A 103 -1.11 12.17 -9.12
N PHE A 104 -0.41 12.80 -8.16
CA PHE A 104 0.00 12.13 -6.92
C PHE A 104 -1.19 11.45 -6.24
N PHE A 105 -2.37 12.05 -6.26
CA PHE A 105 -3.62 11.47 -5.78
C PHE A 105 -4.72 11.74 -6.79
N ASP A 106 -5.43 10.68 -7.20
CA ASP A 106 -6.58 10.76 -8.10
C ASP A 106 -7.89 10.81 -7.26
N PRO A 107 -8.58 11.96 -7.21
CA PRO A 107 -9.81 12.12 -6.45
C PRO A 107 -11.06 11.64 -7.22
N SER A 108 -10.94 11.29 -8.50
CA SER A 108 -12.09 10.96 -9.34
C SER A 108 -12.77 9.67 -8.87
N GLU A 109 -14.03 9.50 -9.23
CA GLU A 109 -14.78 8.27 -8.99
C GLU A 109 -15.30 7.74 -10.32
N GLN A 110 -15.05 6.46 -10.63
CA GLN A 110 -15.58 5.84 -11.84
C GLN A 110 -16.73 4.89 -11.51
N VAL A 111 -17.86 5.08 -12.18
CA VAL A 111 -19.07 4.28 -11.97
C VAL A 111 -19.29 3.39 -13.18
N HIS A 112 -19.17 2.07 -12.98
CA HIS A 112 -19.45 1.11 -14.04
C HIS A 112 -20.97 0.86 -14.13
N PRO A 113 -21.59 0.89 -15.32
CA PRO A 113 -23.06 0.81 -15.47
C PRO A 113 -23.68 -0.50 -14.96
N LYS A 114 -22.88 -1.57 -14.92
CA LYS A 114 -23.27 -2.89 -14.37
C LYS A 114 -22.78 -3.15 -12.94
N ALA A 115 -22.10 -2.20 -12.29
CA ALA A 115 -21.72 -2.36 -10.89
C ALA A 115 -22.94 -2.19 -9.98
N PRO A 116 -22.90 -2.67 -8.72
CA PRO A 116 -23.95 -2.41 -7.74
C PRO A 116 -24.29 -0.91 -7.65
N LYS A 117 -25.57 -0.58 -7.50
CA LYS A 117 -26.01 0.81 -7.43
C LYS A 117 -25.35 1.52 -6.25
N GLY A 118 -24.91 2.75 -6.46
CA GLY A 118 -24.25 3.53 -5.42
C GLY A 118 -22.81 3.09 -5.16
N SER A 119 -22.20 2.24 -5.99
CA SER A 119 -20.77 1.92 -5.93
C SER A 119 -19.94 2.73 -6.93
N ALA A 120 -18.65 2.93 -6.62
CA ALA A 120 -17.69 3.57 -7.50
C ALA A 120 -16.26 3.05 -7.27
N PHE A 121 -15.44 3.11 -8.30
CA PHE A 121 -14.01 2.82 -8.21
C PHE A 121 -13.27 4.03 -7.63
N CYS A 122 -12.61 3.83 -6.49
CA CYS A 122 -11.96 4.89 -5.73
C CYS A 122 -10.47 4.59 -5.54
N GLU A 123 -9.65 5.64 -5.45
CA GLU A 123 -8.24 5.49 -5.10
C GLU A 123 -8.13 5.17 -3.59
N LEU A 124 -7.34 4.16 -3.25
CA LEU A 124 -7.20 3.64 -1.89
C LEU A 124 -6.73 4.70 -0.86
N ARG A 125 -5.85 5.66 -1.16
CA ARG A 125 -5.45 6.73 -0.21
C ARG A 125 -6.61 7.68 0.11
N GLY A 126 -7.63 7.72 -0.74
CA GLY A 126 -8.84 8.53 -0.53
C GLY A 126 -9.82 7.89 0.46
N VAL A 127 -9.78 6.57 0.61
CA VAL A 127 -10.74 5.79 1.41
C VAL A 127 -10.13 5.04 2.59
N MET A 128 -8.80 4.84 2.62
CA MET A 128 -8.11 3.99 3.61
C MET A 128 -8.37 4.34 5.09
N SER A 129 -8.76 5.59 5.38
CA SER A 129 -9.07 6.05 6.74
C SER A 129 -10.49 5.71 7.20
N ARG A 130 -11.35 5.22 6.30
CA ARG A 130 -12.78 4.96 6.53
C ARG A 130 -13.17 3.50 6.37
N ILE A 131 -12.33 2.70 5.71
CA ILE A 131 -12.59 1.28 5.46
C ILE A 131 -12.15 0.41 6.64
N SER A 132 -12.78 -0.77 6.78
CA SER A 132 -12.42 -1.74 7.81
C SER A 132 -11.00 -2.32 7.59
N PRO A 133 -10.33 -2.85 8.64
CA PRO A 133 -9.05 -3.55 8.46
C PRO A 133 -9.12 -4.70 7.45
N ARG A 134 -10.26 -5.41 7.41
CA ARG A 134 -10.50 -6.50 6.46
C ARG A 134 -10.55 -6.01 5.02
N ASP A 135 -11.30 -4.95 4.78
CA ASP A 135 -11.43 -4.34 3.45
C ASP A 135 -10.10 -3.77 2.98
N ALA A 136 -9.35 -3.15 3.89
CA ALA A 136 -8.01 -2.65 3.63
C ALA A 136 -7.06 -3.78 3.19
N GLU A 137 -6.98 -4.88 3.96
CA GLU A 137 -6.13 -6.03 3.62
C GLU A 137 -6.47 -6.62 2.25
N VAL A 138 -7.77 -6.87 2.00
CA VAL A 138 -8.25 -7.47 0.75
C VAL A 138 -7.99 -6.54 -0.44
N ALA A 139 -8.34 -5.26 -0.33
CA ALA A 139 -8.18 -4.31 -1.41
C ALA A 139 -6.70 -4.07 -1.75
N ALA A 140 -5.83 -3.94 -0.75
CA ALA A 140 -4.40 -3.78 -0.95
C ALA A 140 -3.79 -5.03 -1.62
N THR A 141 -4.18 -6.22 -1.17
CA THR A 141 -3.71 -7.50 -1.74
C THR A 141 -4.15 -7.64 -3.20
N ALA A 142 -5.44 -7.42 -3.50
CA ALA A 142 -5.96 -7.50 -4.85
C ALA A 142 -5.31 -6.49 -5.78
N LYS A 143 -5.19 -5.23 -5.34
CA LYS A 143 -4.53 -4.15 -6.10
C LYS A 143 -3.09 -4.51 -6.42
N ALA A 144 -2.31 -4.97 -5.44
CA ALA A 144 -0.89 -5.26 -5.62
C ALA A 144 -0.66 -6.40 -6.62
N ILE A 145 -1.36 -7.52 -6.48
CA ILE A 145 -1.17 -8.70 -7.34
C ILE A 145 -1.65 -8.42 -8.77
N LEU A 146 -2.82 -7.79 -8.95
CA LEU A 146 -3.34 -7.47 -10.28
C LEU A 146 -2.45 -6.43 -10.98
N SER A 147 -1.95 -5.43 -10.25
CA SER A 147 -1.00 -4.45 -10.81
C SER A 147 0.34 -5.09 -11.20
N TRP A 148 0.82 -6.07 -10.41
CA TRP A 148 1.99 -6.85 -10.76
C TRP A 148 1.79 -7.63 -12.06
N HIS A 149 0.66 -8.32 -12.24
CA HIS A 149 0.38 -9.03 -13.48
C HIS A 149 0.31 -8.12 -14.71
N ARG A 150 -0.22 -6.90 -14.57
CA ARG A 150 -0.24 -5.92 -15.66
C ARG A 150 1.15 -5.43 -16.04
N SER A 151 2.05 -5.27 -15.07
CA SER A 151 3.41 -4.75 -15.29
C SER A 151 4.45 -5.83 -15.61
N HIS A 152 4.20 -7.09 -15.25
CA HIS A 152 5.17 -8.20 -15.37
C HIS A 152 4.65 -9.31 -16.29
N ARG A 153 3.99 -8.93 -17.39
CA ARG A 153 3.42 -9.86 -18.37
C ARG A 153 4.47 -10.71 -19.08
N PHE A 154 5.66 -10.15 -19.33
CA PHE A 154 6.75 -10.80 -20.04
C PHE A 154 7.86 -11.26 -19.08
N CYS A 155 8.51 -12.37 -19.43
CA CYS A 155 9.59 -12.97 -18.66
C CYS A 155 10.81 -12.06 -18.62
N ALA A 156 11.25 -11.68 -17.42
CA ALA A 156 12.44 -10.85 -17.22
C ALA A 156 13.75 -11.52 -17.67
N LYS A 157 13.75 -12.85 -17.86
CA LYS A 157 14.94 -13.61 -18.31
C LYS A 157 15.07 -13.69 -19.84
N CYS A 158 13.96 -13.86 -20.57
CA CYS A 158 14.01 -14.17 -22.01
C CYS A 158 13.01 -13.38 -22.88
N GLY A 159 12.20 -12.50 -22.30
CA GLY A 159 11.24 -11.66 -23.02
C GLY A 159 9.96 -12.36 -23.50
N HIS A 160 9.84 -13.68 -23.34
CA HIS A 160 8.63 -14.41 -23.74
C HIS A 160 7.45 -14.07 -22.83
N GLU A 161 6.22 -14.07 -23.36
CA GLU A 161 5.03 -13.84 -22.54
C GLU A 161 4.89 -14.96 -21.50
N SER A 162 4.75 -14.59 -20.23
CA SER A 162 4.61 -15.56 -19.13
C SER A 162 3.14 -15.83 -18.84
N GLU A 163 2.84 -16.98 -18.23
CA GLU A 163 1.50 -17.42 -17.90
C GLU A 163 1.24 -17.32 -16.39
N MET A 164 0.00 -17.01 -16.00
CA MET A 164 -0.37 -17.03 -14.59
C MET A 164 -0.52 -18.47 -14.09
N ILE A 165 0.13 -18.76 -12.96
CA ILE A 165 0.04 -20.04 -12.26
C ILE A 165 -0.21 -19.79 -10.76
N MET A 166 -0.44 -20.87 -10.00
CA MET A 166 -0.69 -20.79 -8.56
C MET A 166 -1.81 -19.80 -8.20
N ALA A 167 -2.91 -19.84 -8.97
CA ALA A 167 -4.07 -18.95 -8.83
C ALA A 167 -3.73 -17.45 -8.82
N GLY A 168 -2.71 -17.03 -9.58
CA GLY A 168 -2.25 -15.64 -9.68
C GLY A 168 -1.07 -15.29 -8.77
N TRP A 169 -0.62 -16.20 -7.91
CA TRP A 169 0.49 -15.90 -7.00
C TRP A 169 1.88 -16.14 -7.60
N GLN A 170 1.94 -16.59 -8.85
CA GLN A 170 3.16 -16.79 -9.60
C GLN A 170 2.91 -16.59 -11.10
N ARG A 171 3.99 -16.35 -11.85
CA ARG A 171 4.00 -16.46 -13.30
C ARG A 171 5.08 -17.43 -13.74
N ALA A 172 4.79 -18.28 -14.72
CA ALA A 172 5.73 -19.22 -15.31
C ALA A 172 5.99 -18.87 -16.78
N CYS A 173 7.26 -18.90 -17.19
CA CYS A 173 7.64 -18.67 -18.57
C CYS A 173 7.70 -19.99 -19.34
N PRO A 174 6.82 -20.24 -20.33
CA PRO A 174 6.89 -21.47 -21.12
C PRO A 174 8.13 -21.52 -22.04
N GLY A 175 8.74 -20.37 -22.36
CA GLY A 175 9.92 -20.31 -23.22
C GLY A 175 11.23 -20.75 -22.56
N CYS A 176 11.41 -20.50 -21.26
CA CYS A 176 12.68 -20.82 -20.57
C CYS A 176 12.53 -21.48 -19.19
N GLY A 177 11.29 -21.75 -18.75
CA GLY A 177 10.98 -22.38 -17.46
C GLY A 177 11.17 -21.47 -16.24
N ALA A 178 11.53 -20.19 -16.41
CA ALA A 178 11.69 -19.26 -15.29
C ALA A 178 10.35 -19.01 -14.58
N GLN A 179 10.41 -18.92 -13.25
CA GLN A 179 9.28 -18.53 -12.41
C GLN A 179 9.49 -17.13 -11.86
N HIS A 180 8.40 -16.38 -11.77
CA HIS A 180 8.36 -15.03 -11.23
C HIS A 180 7.32 -14.94 -10.13
N PHE A 181 7.64 -14.17 -9.09
CA PHE A 181 6.80 -13.97 -7.92
C PHE A 181 6.37 -12.50 -7.83
N PRO A 182 5.20 -12.21 -7.22
CA PRO A 182 4.79 -10.85 -6.93
C PRO A 182 5.89 -10.06 -6.24
N ARG A 183 6.12 -8.84 -6.72
CA ARG A 183 7.14 -7.95 -6.16
C ARG A 183 6.65 -7.37 -4.83
N THR A 184 7.53 -7.26 -3.85
CA THR A 184 7.32 -6.52 -2.60
C THR A 184 8.62 -5.84 -2.23
N ASP A 185 8.68 -4.53 -2.38
CA ASP A 185 9.89 -3.74 -2.20
C ASP A 185 10.01 -3.28 -0.74
N PRO A 186 11.04 -3.72 0.02
CA PRO A 186 11.25 -3.26 1.38
C PRO A 186 11.65 -1.78 1.40
N VAL A 187 10.94 -0.98 2.19
CA VAL A 187 11.19 0.46 2.37
C VAL A 187 11.24 0.74 3.86
N VAL A 188 12.32 1.31 4.37
CA VAL A 188 12.36 1.79 5.75
C VAL A 188 11.67 3.14 5.84
N ILE A 189 10.97 3.38 6.95
CA ILE A 189 10.46 4.70 7.31
C ILE A 189 10.74 4.92 8.79
N MET A 190 11.41 6.02 9.12
CA MET A 190 12.09 6.14 10.41
C MET A 190 11.64 7.36 11.21
N LEU A 191 11.19 7.09 12.44
CA LEU A 191 10.97 8.08 13.48
C LEU A 191 12.31 8.36 14.17
N ILE A 192 13.02 9.39 13.68
CA ILE A 192 14.32 9.79 14.21
C ILE A 192 14.15 10.95 15.18
N THR A 193 14.54 10.73 16.44
CA THR A 193 14.35 11.71 17.51
C THR A 193 15.65 12.29 18.04
N ARG A 194 15.59 13.52 18.52
CA ARG A 194 16.62 14.18 19.32
C ARG A 194 15.94 14.97 20.44
N GLY A 195 16.02 14.48 21.68
CA GLY A 195 15.26 15.06 22.79
C GLY A 195 13.75 15.09 22.49
N ASN A 196 13.14 16.28 22.55
CA ASN A 196 11.70 16.48 22.30
C ASN A 196 11.33 16.70 20.81
N LYS A 197 12.25 16.42 19.88
CA LYS A 197 12.07 16.72 18.46
C LYS A 197 12.14 15.47 17.61
N VAL A 198 11.45 15.50 16.47
CA VAL A 198 11.47 14.47 15.41
C VAL A 198 11.94 15.09 14.10
N LEU A 199 12.78 14.37 13.36
CA LEU A 199 13.24 14.77 12.03
C LEU A 199 12.17 14.40 10.99
N MET A 200 11.76 15.36 10.18
CA MET A 200 10.83 15.15 9.08
C MET A 200 11.30 15.89 7.83
N GLY A 201 10.97 15.35 6.66
CA GLY A 201 11.34 15.92 5.37
C GLY A 201 10.17 15.97 4.41
N ARG A 202 10.42 16.58 3.26
CA ARG A 202 9.49 16.61 2.12
C ARG A 202 10.25 16.44 0.81
N SER A 203 9.70 15.64 -0.09
CA SER A 203 10.24 15.46 -1.43
C SER A 203 9.80 16.58 -2.36
N HIS A 204 10.55 16.76 -3.44
CA HIS A 204 10.21 17.69 -4.52
C HIS A 204 8.79 17.45 -5.08
N GLY A 205 8.04 18.53 -5.31
CA GLY A 205 6.71 18.48 -5.93
C GLY A 205 5.58 18.04 -5.00
N TRP A 206 5.84 17.83 -3.71
CA TRP A 206 4.79 17.58 -2.72
C TRP A 206 3.97 18.84 -2.44
N PRO A 207 2.68 18.72 -2.06
CA PRO A 207 1.87 19.87 -1.68
C PRO A 207 2.52 20.66 -0.53
N GLU A 208 2.43 21.99 -0.60
CA GLU A 208 2.96 22.86 0.46
C GLU A 208 2.43 22.48 1.85
N GLY A 209 3.33 22.50 2.83
CA GLY A 209 3.07 22.10 4.21
C GLY A 209 3.00 20.59 4.44
N MET A 210 3.10 19.74 3.41
CA MET A 210 3.20 18.30 3.58
C MET A 210 4.64 17.93 3.99
N TYR A 211 4.76 17.26 5.13
CA TYR A 211 5.99 16.63 5.61
C TYR A 211 5.70 15.18 5.97
N SER A 212 6.73 14.33 5.93
CA SER A 212 6.69 12.95 6.40
C SER A 212 7.95 12.63 7.19
N LEU A 213 7.91 11.53 7.93
CA LEU A 213 9.14 10.85 8.31
C LEU A 213 9.94 10.51 7.06
N LEU A 214 11.26 10.58 7.16
CA LEU A 214 12.18 10.16 6.10
C LEU A 214 12.00 8.66 5.81
N ALA A 215 12.18 8.26 4.56
CA ALA A 215 11.95 6.90 4.12
C ALA A 215 12.71 6.59 2.82
N GLY A 216 13.21 5.37 2.70
CA GLY A 216 13.91 4.94 1.49
C GLY A 216 14.02 3.43 1.35
N PHE A 217 14.46 2.99 0.17
CA PHE A 217 14.48 1.58 -0.17
C PHE A 217 15.61 0.86 0.57
N VAL A 218 15.37 -0.38 0.99
CA VAL A 218 16.46 -1.25 1.46
C VAL A 218 17.18 -1.81 0.24
N GLU A 219 18.50 -1.67 0.21
CA GLU A 219 19.31 -2.17 -0.90
C GLU A 219 19.63 -3.68 -0.78
N PRO A 220 19.94 -4.37 -1.90
CA PRO A 220 20.38 -5.76 -1.86
C PRO A 220 21.62 -5.96 -0.98
N GLY A 221 21.51 -6.81 0.04
CA GLY A 221 22.59 -7.06 1.00
C GLY A 221 22.60 -6.12 2.20
N GLU A 222 21.64 -5.22 2.29
CA GLU A 222 21.51 -4.24 3.37
C GLU A 222 20.57 -4.73 4.49
N ALA A 223 20.96 -4.52 5.74
CA ALA A 223 20.09 -4.73 6.90
C ALA A 223 19.15 -3.54 7.10
N ILE A 224 17.97 -3.76 7.72
CA ILE A 224 16.99 -2.69 8.00
C ILE A 224 17.63 -1.54 8.76
N GLU A 225 18.43 -1.84 9.79
CA GLU A 225 19.09 -0.83 10.61
C GLU A 225 20.20 -0.10 9.85
N ALA A 226 20.82 -0.74 8.85
CA ALA A 226 21.81 -0.11 7.98
C ALA A 226 21.10 0.87 7.03
N ALA A 227 20.00 0.45 6.38
CA ALA A 227 19.19 1.30 5.52
C ALA A 227 18.68 2.55 6.26
N VAL A 228 18.16 2.39 7.49
CA VAL A 228 17.74 3.54 8.30
C VAL A 228 18.88 4.53 8.54
N ARG A 229 20.12 4.05 8.77
CA ARG A 229 21.27 4.94 8.99
C ARG A 229 21.70 5.62 7.70
N ARG A 230 21.81 4.85 6.62
CA ARG A 230 22.22 5.35 5.30
C ARG A 230 21.25 6.42 4.81
N GLU A 231 19.96 6.12 4.75
CA GLU A 231 18.94 7.05 4.24
C GLU A 231 18.91 8.37 5.03
N VAL A 232 19.02 8.32 6.37
CA VAL A 232 19.06 9.55 7.18
C VAL A 232 20.35 10.34 6.99
N GLU A 233 21.47 9.66 6.76
CA GLU A 233 22.76 10.30 6.48
C GLU A 233 22.78 10.91 5.06
N GLU A 234 22.23 10.24 4.06
CA GLU A 234 22.13 10.71 2.67
C GLU A 234 21.21 11.94 2.55
N GLU A 235 20.00 11.87 3.11
CA GLU A 235 19.00 12.94 2.93
C GLU A 235 19.24 14.17 3.83
N ALA A 236 19.83 13.99 5.01
CA ALA A 236 19.90 15.04 6.03
C ALA A 236 21.27 15.19 6.74
N ALA A 237 22.29 14.40 6.35
CA ALA A 237 23.62 14.38 6.97
C ALA A 237 23.60 14.10 8.49
N ILE A 238 22.60 13.36 8.98
CA ILE A 238 22.44 13.04 10.40
C ILE A 238 22.82 11.58 10.66
N ARG A 239 23.76 11.38 11.59
CA ARG A 239 24.10 10.03 12.07
C ARG A 239 23.10 9.55 13.11
N VAL A 240 22.65 8.30 12.96
CA VAL A 240 21.68 7.65 13.86
C VAL A 240 22.35 6.53 14.66
N GLY A 241 22.08 6.50 15.97
CA GLY A 241 22.61 5.48 16.89
C GLY A 241 21.92 4.13 16.76
N ARG A 242 21.36 3.64 17.88
CA ARG A 242 20.58 2.39 17.88
C ARG A 242 19.29 2.57 17.08
N VAL A 243 18.94 1.56 16.31
CA VAL A 243 17.69 1.48 15.53
C VAL A 243 16.89 0.30 16.05
N ASP A 244 15.59 0.49 16.30
CA ASP A 244 14.67 -0.58 16.69
C ASP A 244 13.45 -0.59 15.75
N TYR A 245 12.95 -1.79 15.42
CA TYR A 245 11.70 -1.98 14.68
C TYR A 245 10.47 -1.57 15.51
N LEU A 246 9.50 -0.94 14.85
CA LEU A 246 8.25 -0.49 15.45
C LEU A 246 7.03 -1.22 14.89
N ALA A 247 6.82 -1.14 13.57
CA ALA A 247 5.65 -1.68 12.88
C ALA A 247 5.94 -1.83 11.38
N SER A 248 5.04 -2.47 10.63
CA SER A 248 5.12 -2.51 9.17
C SER A 248 3.77 -2.30 8.52
N GLN A 249 3.78 -1.74 7.31
CA GLN A 249 2.57 -1.47 6.53
C GLN A 249 2.78 -1.88 5.08
N PRO A 250 1.96 -2.81 4.55
CA PRO A 250 1.84 -2.97 3.11
C PRO A 250 1.38 -1.67 2.45
N TRP A 251 2.12 -1.20 1.46
CA TRP A 251 1.86 0.07 0.78
C TRP A 251 1.79 -0.16 -0.73
N PRO A 252 0.58 -0.39 -1.28
CA PRO A 252 0.39 -0.84 -2.66
C PRO A 252 0.47 0.33 -3.66
N TYR A 253 1.63 1.01 -3.67
CA TYR A 253 1.95 2.21 -4.46
C TYR A 253 3.40 2.20 -5.02
N PRO A 254 3.77 1.26 -5.90
CA PRO A 254 2.94 0.19 -6.45
C PRO A 254 2.90 -1.07 -5.57
N SER A 255 3.98 -1.37 -4.85
CA SER A 255 4.16 -2.66 -4.17
C SER A 255 5.25 -2.63 -3.09
N SER A 256 5.21 -1.66 -2.17
CA SER A 256 6.20 -1.55 -1.09
C SER A 256 5.72 -2.22 0.19
N LEU A 257 6.66 -2.67 1.02
CA LEU A 257 6.44 -2.97 2.43
C LEU A 257 7.19 -1.92 3.24
N MET A 258 6.42 -1.01 3.85
CA MET A 258 6.98 0.01 4.74
C MET A 258 7.36 -0.64 6.06
N ILE A 259 8.58 -0.40 6.52
CA ILE A 259 9.18 -0.94 7.74
C ILE A 259 9.46 0.25 8.66
N GLY A 260 8.53 0.47 9.57
CA GLY A 260 8.60 1.53 10.57
C GLY A 260 9.67 1.24 11.61
N CYS A 261 10.64 2.14 11.75
CA CYS A 261 11.71 2.04 12.75
C CYS A 261 11.76 3.30 13.62
N ARG A 262 12.37 3.21 14.81
CA ARG A 262 12.83 4.37 15.58
C ARG A 262 14.33 4.41 15.66
N GLY A 263 14.88 5.61 15.80
CA GLY A 263 16.28 5.82 16.11
C GLY A 263 16.52 7.13 16.86
N GLU A 264 17.66 7.23 17.53
CA GLU A 264 18.10 8.47 18.17
C GLU A 264 19.24 9.10 17.36
N ALA A 265 19.05 10.37 16.98
CA ALA A 265 20.06 11.12 16.25
C ALA A 265 21.22 11.51 17.17
N LEU A 266 22.44 11.47 16.63
CA LEU A 266 23.67 11.83 17.36
C LEU A 266 23.99 13.33 17.25
N SER A 267 23.41 14.03 16.28
CA SER A 267 23.50 15.47 16.05
C SER A 267 22.13 16.04 15.62
N ASP A 268 21.98 17.36 15.66
CA ASP A 268 20.81 18.10 15.16
C ASP A 268 21.13 19.06 14.01
N GLU A 269 22.39 19.15 13.60
CA GLU A 269 22.82 19.87 12.41
C GLU A 269 22.35 19.14 11.14
N ILE A 270 21.50 19.80 10.36
CA ILE A 270 20.96 19.29 9.09
C ILE A 270 21.76 19.87 7.94
N THR A 271 22.22 19.01 7.02
CA THR A 271 22.65 19.41 5.68
C THR A 271 21.86 18.59 4.68
N ILE A 272 21.09 19.26 3.83
CA ILE A 272 20.18 18.60 2.88
C ILE A 272 20.94 18.26 1.59
N ASP A 273 20.71 17.07 1.05
CA ASP A 273 20.97 16.80 -0.37
C ASP A 273 19.78 17.33 -1.20
N PRO A 274 19.96 18.42 -1.98
CA PRO A 274 18.88 19.02 -2.77
C PRO A 274 18.48 18.17 -3.98
N VAL A 275 19.16 17.05 -4.26
CA VAL A 275 18.72 16.09 -5.30
C VAL A 275 17.63 15.19 -4.75
N GLU A 276 17.77 14.70 -3.52
CA GLU A 276 16.87 13.73 -2.91
C GLU A 276 15.59 14.39 -2.37
N ILE A 277 15.74 15.42 -1.54
CA ILE A 277 14.61 16.07 -0.86
C ILE A 277 14.65 17.60 -1.01
N GLU A 278 13.47 18.22 -0.92
CA GLU A 278 13.35 19.68 -0.99
C GLU A 278 13.85 20.31 0.33
N THR A 279 13.47 19.72 1.47
CA THR A 279 13.93 20.16 2.79
C THR A 279 13.70 19.12 3.88
N ALA A 280 14.51 19.18 4.94
CA ALA A 280 14.32 18.47 6.21
C ALA A 280 14.35 19.46 7.38
N GLN A 281 13.52 19.21 8.41
CA GLN A 281 13.40 20.05 9.59
C GLN A 281 13.14 19.21 10.84
N TRP A 282 13.59 19.73 11.98
CA TRP A 282 13.21 19.24 13.29
C TRP A 282 11.89 19.86 13.73
N PHE A 283 10.93 19.02 14.08
CA PHE A 283 9.65 19.45 14.67
C PHE A 283 9.57 19.01 16.12
N THR A 284 9.17 19.91 17.01
CA THR A 284 8.92 19.55 18.41
C THR A 284 7.66 18.72 18.56
N ARG A 285 7.50 18.01 19.68
CA ARG A 285 6.25 17.32 20.00
C ARG A 285 5.03 18.24 19.95
N GLU A 286 5.17 19.46 20.45
CA GLU A 286 4.11 20.47 20.45
C GLU A 286 3.71 20.84 19.01
N GLU A 287 4.68 21.02 18.12
CA GLU A 287 4.40 21.32 16.70
C GLU A 287 3.71 20.16 15.97
N ILE A 288 4.05 18.90 16.30
CA ILE A 288 3.33 17.74 15.78
C ILE A 288 1.89 17.72 16.34
N ALA A 289 1.70 17.97 17.64
CA ALA A 289 0.38 18.02 18.26
C ALA A 289 -0.50 19.12 17.66
N ASP A 290 0.07 20.29 17.40
CA ASP A 290 -0.59 21.41 16.72
C ASP A 290 -0.98 21.04 15.28
N ALA A 291 -0.12 20.32 14.55
CA ALA A 291 -0.46 19.86 13.21
C ALA A 291 -1.61 18.85 13.21
N PHE A 292 -1.62 17.93 14.17
CA PHE A 292 -2.66 16.92 14.33
C PHE A 292 -4.01 17.51 14.76
N SER A 293 -4.00 18.64 15.45
CA SER A 293 -5.20 19.41 15.80
C SER A 293 -5.61 20.44 14.73
N GLY A 294 -4.84 20.58 13.64
CA GLY A 294 -5.11 21.52 12.54
C GLY A 294 -4.74 22.97 12.86
N GLN A 295 -3.93 23.20 13.89
CA GLN A 295 -3.54 24.53 14.38
C GLN A 295 -2.15 24.97 13.90
N ASN A 296 -1.34 24.06 13.34
CA ASN A 296 -0.01 24.39 12.84
C ASN A 296 -0.07 25.09 11.46
N PRO A 297 0.43 26.33 11.33
CA PRO A 297 0.36 27.08 10.07
C PRO A 297 1.40 26.63 9.03
N ARG A 298 2.41 25.85 9.42
CA ARG A 298 3.55 25.45 8.57
C ARG A 298 3.49 24.00 8.10
N MET A 299 2.73 23.16 8.78
CA MET A 299 2.71 21.71 8.55
C MET A 299 1.29 21.15 8.61
N LYS A 300 0.92 20.42 7.56
CA LYS A 300 -0.28 19.60 7.51
C LYS A 300 -0.03 18.30 8.28
N PRO A 301 -1.06 17.73 8.93
CA PRO A 301 -0.93 16.45 9.60
C PRO A 301 -0.57 15.35 8.60
N ALA A 302 0.25 14.40 9.05
CA ALA A 302 0.46 13.17 8.31
C ALA A 302 -0.89 12.49 8.03
N ARG A 303 -1.06 11.90 6.84
CA ARG A 303 -2.35 11.35 6.42
C ARG A 303 -2.79 10.21 7.34
N LYS A 304 -3.96 10.34 7.96
CA LYS A 304 -4.57 9.27 8.77
C LYS A 304 -4.63 7.96 7.98
N GLY A 305 -4.10 6.88 8.56
CA GLY A 305 -3.97 5.56 7.94
C GLY A 305 -2.58 5.28 7.36
N SER A 306 -1.71 6.29 7.17
CA SER A 306 -0.30 6.02 6.83
C SER A 306 0.49 5.58 8.06
N ILE A 307 1.54 4.81 7.84
CA ILE A 307 2.47 4.41 8.89
C ILE A 307 3.18 5.64 9.50
N ALA A 308 3.48 6.68 8.71
CA ALA A 308 4.04 7.93 9.24
C ALA A 308 3.12 8.56 10.31
N HIS A 309 1.82 8.68 10.00
CA HIS A 309 0.83 9.14 10.98
C HIS A 309 0.77 8.21 12.20
N PHE A 310 0.77 6.89 11.97
CA PHE A 310 0.72 5.90 13.05
C PHE A 310 1.91 6.01 14.01
N LEU A 311 3.14 6.13 13.50
CA LEU A 311 4.34 6.25 14.32
C LEU A 311 4.36 7.59 15.09
N LEU A 312 4.05 8.70 14.41
CA LEU A 312 3.99 10.03 15.05
C LEU A 312 2.92 10.10 16.14
N TRP A 313 1.73 9.55 15.90
CA TRP A 313 0.65 9.49 16.89
C TRP A 313 1.06 8.71 18.13
N ASN A 314 1.65 7.52 17.94
CA ASN A 314 2.07 6.69 19.06
C ASN A 314 3.30 7.24 19.77
N TRP A 315 4.15 8.02 19.09
CA TRP A 315 5.21 8.79 19.75
C TRP A 315 4.61 9.86 20.66
N LEU A 316 3.68 10.68 20.16
CA LEU A 316 2.98 11.69 20.97
C LEU A 316 2.22 11.09 22.16
N ALA A 317 1.63 9.91 21.98
CA ALA A 317 0.86 9.22 23.01
C ALA A 317 1.73 8.38 23.98
N ASP A 318 3.05 8.36 23.81
CA ASP A 318 4.01 7.53 24.56
C ASP A 318 3.67 6.02 24.54
N ARG A 319 3.41 5.50 23.33
CA ARG A 319 3.00 4.11 23.05
C ARG A 319 3.90 3.40 22.03
N LEU A 320 5.18 3.75 21.98
CA LEU A 320 6.14 3.12 21.05
C LEU A 320 6.63 1.73 21.50
N ASP A 321 6.24 1.27 22.68
CA ASP A 321 6.63 -0.04 23.21
C ASP A 321 5.61 -1.15 22.88
#